data_AF-A0A3M2L518-F1
#
_entry.id   AF-A0A3M2L518-F1
#
_cell.length_a   1.000
_cell.length_b   1.000
_cell.length_c   1.000
_cell.angle_alpha   90.00
_cell.angle_beta   90.00
_cell.angle_gamma   90.00
#
_symmetry.space_group_name_H-M   'P 1'
#
loop_
_entity.id
_entity.type
_entity.pdbx_description
1 polymer ?
#
loop_
_entity_poly.entity_id
_entity_poly.type
_entity_poly.pdbx_seq_one_letter_code
_entity_poly.pdbx_strand_id
1 'polypeptide(L)'
;MRHGRLPDGFGVRIDPRVRAYSGGRILVGGSPARLLRLAPEAAALIGDGYLEVTDPTSASVARRLLDSGVANPRPRLLPAPEDVTVVVPYRDDHDGLVRLLAGLRGHSVVVVDDGSSRPVRLPADRGRCRVTVLRHDRALGPAAARDSGLRAATTEFVALLDPAVVPRAGWLEVMLGHFSDPEVALVAPRIVAHEAYTTVLGRYEHTRSELDRGRREAEVSAGGAVPRVPDTALLVRRRALLAAGGFTGTRPVTADSDPAADLCARLERDGWRLRYEPAARVTCDHPVSFGKWFARKVNHGAAEAPQARRTVAGPQQPPAPAWAAVAAIMLSSLTRWGLLGGVVTIAAAVLRLRRAFIELDNPAEMAALCAGRALTAALWRLASAVCRNYWPLTVLAMLVSRRVRRIAVTMAVADGIADWYTHRDTGGLDPVRYVVCKRLDDLAYGTGVWWASLLSMLAARAARRGRPEPAPTPPPAPRRAAVLTCV
;
A
#
# COMPACT_ATOMS: atom_id res chain seq x y z
N MET A 1 13.53 -17.80 12.07
CA MET A 1 13.36 -16.34 12.24
C MET A 1 14.72 -15.73 12.45
N ARG A 2 15.18 -14.87 11.54
CA ARG A 2 16.40 -14.07 11.73
C ARG A 2 16.02 -12.93 12.68
N HIS A 3 16.26 -13.07 13.98
CA HIS A 3 16.10 -11.95 14.90
C HIS A 3 17.44 -11.23 15.02
N GLY A 4 17.69 -10.29 14.12
CA GLY A 4 18.85 -9.42 14.22
C GLY A 4 18.62 -8.48 15.40
N ARG A 5 19.48 -8.55 16.42
CA ARG A 5 19.49 -7.58 17.52
C ARG A 5 19.61 -6.18 16.91
N LEU A 6 18.73 -5.26 17.32
CA LEU A 6 18.84 -3.85 16.97
C LEU A 6 20.17 -3.30 17.53
N PRO A 7 20.90 -2.47 16.76
CA PRO A 7 22.19 -1.96 17.23
C PRO A 7 22.02 -1.02 18.42
N ASP A 8 23.05 -0.94 19.25
CA ASP A 8 23.07 0.00 20.38
C ASP A 8 23.04 1.45 19.86
N GLY A 9 22.30 2.31 20.56
CA GLY A 9 21.98 3.68 20.13
C GLY A 9 20.80 3.79 19.16
N PHE A 10 20.17 2.68 18.76
CA PHE A 10 18.97 2.71 17.93
C PHE A 10 17.78 3.23 18.73
N GLY A 11 17.12 4.29 18.26
CA GLY A 11 15.95 4.86 18.90
C GLY A 11 14.64 4.29 18.37
N VAL A 12 13.62 4.21 19.23
CA VAL A 12 12.24 3.87 18.89
C VAL A 12 11.32 4.85 19.59
N ARG A 13 10.34 5.40 18.87
CA ARG A 13 9.36 6.34 19.43
C ARG A 13 7.95 5.84 19.22
N ILE A 14 7.14 5.85 20.28
CA ILE A 14 5.72 5.50 20.21
C ILE A 14 5.01 6.41 19.20
N ASP A 15 4.18 5.83 18.34
CA ASP A 15 3.43 6.59 17.34
C ASP A 15 2.45 7.54 18.05
N PRO A 16 2.35 8.83 17.64
CA PRO A 16 1.46 9.80 18.29
C PRO A 16 -0.03 9.42 18.33
N ARG A 17 -0.47 8.46 17.50
CA ARG A 17 -1.85 7.94 17.50
C ARG A 17 -2.08 6.84 18.52
N VAL A 18 -1.03 6.27 19.09
CA VAL A 18 -1.12 5.25 20.13
C VAL A 18 -1.50 5.94 21.43
N ARG A 19 -2.55 5.42 22.05
CA ARG A 19 -2.99 5.86 23.37
C ARG A 19 -2.44 4.91 24.41
N ALA A 20 -1.80 5.48 25.42
CA ALA A 20 -1.30 4.78 26.59
C ALA A 20 -2.33 4.84 27.72
N TYR A 21 -2.60 3.70 28.35
CA TYR A 21 -3.47 3.54 29.50
C TYR A 21 -2.73 2.83 30.63
N SER A 22 -3.29 2.86 31.85
CA SER A 22 -2.74 2.17 33.03
C SER A 22 -1.27 2.50 33.28
N GLY A 23 -0.90 3.78 33.20
CA GLY A 23 0.49 4.24 33.40
C GLY A 23 1.47 3.77 32.33
N GLY A 24 1.03 3.61 31.07
CA GLY A 24 1.89 3.18 29.97
C GLY A 24 1.93 1.67 29.74
N ARG A 25 1.25 0.88 30.58
CA ARG A 25 1.25 -0.59 30.49
C ARG A 25 0.36 -1.13 29.38
N ILE A 26 -0.64 -0.36 28.94
CA ILE A 26 -1.54 -0.78 27.87
C ILE A 26 -1.45 0.24 26.74
N LEU A 27 -0.95 -0.20 25.58
CA LEU A 27 -0.87 0.61 24.38
C LEU A 27 -1.97 0.18 23.42
N VAL A 28 -2.79 1.13 22.97
CA VAL A 28 -3.82 0.88 21.96
C VAL A 28 -3.63 1.78 20.75
N GLY A 29 -3.43 1.15 19.60
CA GLY A 29 -3.21 1.86 18.34
C GLY A 29 -2.30 1.07 17.42
N GLY A 30 -1.48 1.79 16.65
CA GLY A 30 -0.58 1.20 15.68
C GLY A 30 -1.24 0.80 14.36
N SER A 31 -0.45 0.21 13.47
CA SER A 31 -0.89 -0.21 12.16
C SER A 31 -0.31 -1.57 11.77
N PRO A 32 -1.10 -2.66 11.79
CA PRO A 32 -2.54 -2.74 12.10
C PRO A 32 -2.86 -2.32 13.54
N ALA A 33 -4.11 -1.92 13.80
CA ALA A 33 -4.55 -1.54 15.14
C ALA A 33 -4.49 -2.75 16.09
N ARG A 34 -3.71 -2.62 17.16
CA ARG A 34 -3.50 -3.65 18.19
C ARG A 34 -3.68 -3.09 19.59
N LEU A 35 -3.95 -3.99 20.53
CA LEU A 35 -3.85 -3.75 21.95
C LEU A 35 -2.63 -4.52 22.46
N LEU A 36 -1.64 -3.81 22.99
CA LEU A 36 -0.42 -4.38 23.54
C LEU A 36 -0.44 -4.23 25.06
N ARG A 37 -0.26 -5.33 25.79
CA ARG A 37 -0.04 -5.31 27.24
C ARG A 37 1.46 -5.45 27.49
N LEU A 38 2.04 -4.46 28.17
CA LEU A 38 3.44 -4.41 28.54
C LEU A 38 3.62 -4.85 30.00
N ALA A 39 4.72 -5.57 30.25
CA ALA A 39 5.21 -5.78 31.61
C ALA A 39 5.59 -4.42 32.24
N PRO A 40 5.47 -4.26 33.58
CA PRO A 40 5.82 -3.01 34.25
C PRO A 40 7.24 -2.51 33.91
N GLU A 41 8.20 -3.42 33.86
CA GLU A 41 9.60 -3.14 33.50
C GLU A 41 9.71 -2.57 32.08
N ALA A 42 9.01 -3.16 31.11
CA ALA A 42 9.00 -2.70 29.73
C ALA A 42 8.31 -1.32 29.58
N ALA A 43 7.28 -1.05 30.38
CA ALA A 43 6.63 0.27 30.40
C ALA A 43 7.57 1.34 30.99
N ALA A 44 8.31 1.00 32.05
CA ALA A 44 9.29 1.90 32.66
C ALA A 44 10.43 2.26 31.70
N LEU A 45 10.88 1.32 30.86
CA LEU A 45 11.90 1.57 29.84
C LEU A 45 11.46 2.58 28.77
N ILE A 46 10.16 2.69 28.47
CA ILE A 46 9.64 3.61 27.44
C ILE A 46 9.52 5.04 27.98
N GLY A 47 9.30 5.21 29.29
CA GLY A 47 9.20 6.51 29.94
C GLY A 47 8.22 7.46 29.26
N ASP A 48 8.74 8.50 28.62
CA ASP A 48 8.03 9.58 27.92
C ASP A 48 7.58 9.24 26.49
N GLY A 49 7.77 7.99 26.06
CA GLY A 49 7.40 7.51 24.72
C GLY A 49 8.60 7.34 23.78
N TYR A 50 9.83 7.47 24.28
CA TYR A 50 11.06 7.18 23.55
C TYR A 50 11.89 6.11 24.26
N LEU A 51 12.34 5.13 23.49
CA LEU A 51 13.22 4.05 23.95
C LEU A 51 14.50 4.06 23.12
N GLU A 52 15.64 4.09 23.78
CA GLU A 52 16.97 3.90 23.18
C GLU A 52 17.48 2.51 23.50
N VAL A 53 18.03 1.81 22.50
CA VAL A 53 18.61 0.48 22.68
C VAL A 53 20.00 0.61 23.31
N THR A 54 20.17 0.08 24.51
CA THR A 54 21.43 0.07 25.26
C THR A 54 21.93 -1.33 25.60
N ASP A 55 21.02 -2.32 25.59
CA ASP A 55 21.25 -3.66 26.08
C ASP A 55 20.31 -4.67 25.39
N PRO A 56 20.47 -5.99 25.60
CA PRO A 56 19.61 -6.99 24.97
C PRO A 56 18.12 -6.89 25.33
N THR A 57 17.79 -6.45 26.54
CA THR A 57 16.41 -6.32 27.02
C THR A 57 15.74 -5.15 26.33
N SER A 58 16.36 -3.96 26.34
CA SER A 58 15.86 -2.79 25.60
C SER A 58 15.75 -3.06 24.10
N ALA A 59 16.70 -3.78 23.49
CA ALA A 59 16.62 -4.22 22.10
C ALA A 59 15.38 -5.11 21.82
N SER A 60 15.06 -6.04 22.74
CA SER A 60 13.92 -6.94 22.60
C SER A 60 12.58 -6.20 22.74
N VAL A 61 12.50 -5.22 23.65
CA VAL A 61 11.32 -4.37 23.82
C VAL A 61 11.14 -3.48 22.60
N ALA A 62 12.20 -2.83 22.12
CA ALA A 62 12.21 -2.03 20.90
C ALA A 62 11.72 -2.82 19.68
N ARG A 63 12.23 -4.05 19.48
CA ARG A 63 11.78 -4.95 18.41
C ARG A 63 10.29 -5.26 18.50
N ARG A 64 9.77 -5.60 19.70
CA ARG A 64 8.34 -5.86 19.90
C ARG A 64 7.46 -4.64 19.63
N LEU A 65 7.91 -3.43 19.99
CA LEU A 65 7.19 -2.19 19.70
C LEU A 65 7.11 -1.91 18.20
N LEU A 66 8.22 -2.12 17.48
CA LEU A 66 8.27 -1.99 16.02
C LEU A 66 7.40 -3.04 15.31
N ASP A 67 7.49 -4.31 15.72
CA ASP A 67 6.77 -5.44 15.11
C ASP A 67 5.26 -5.43 15.41
N SER A 68 4.85 -4.75 16.48
CA SER A 68 3.43 -4.53 16.77
C SER A 68 2.86 -3.31 16.04
N GLY A 69 3.70 -2.53 15.36
CA GLY A 69 3.31 -1.33 14.62
C GLY A 69 2.88 -0.16 15.51
N VAL A 70 3.14 -0.21 16.83
CA VAL A 70 2.80 0.87 17.79
C VAL A 70 3.90 1.92 17.91
N ALA A 71 5.07 1.68 17.33
CA ALA A 71 6.20 2.58 17.37
C ALA A 71 6.90 2.68 16.02
N ASN A 72 7.61 3.78 15.83
CA ASN A 72 8.35 4.10 14.63
C ASN A 72 9.86 4.22 14.94
N PRO A 73 10.73 3.78 14.01
CA PRO A 73 12.16 3.80 14.21
C PRO A 73 12.72 5.24 14.19
N ARG A 74 13.75 5.47 14.99
CA ARG A 74 14.54 6.69 15.08
C ARG A 74 16.02 6.31 15.01
N PRO A 75 16.50 5.88 13.83
CA PRO A 75 17.88 5.46 13.66
C PRO A 75 18.82 6.65 13.85
N ARG A 76 19.95 6.41 14.52
CA ARG A 76 21.03 7.41 14.69
C ARG A 76 22.25 7.10 13.82
N LEU A 77 22.46 5.83 13.52
CA LEU A 77 23.47 5.36 12.58
C LEU A 77 22.86 5.35 11.17
N LEU A 78 23.65 5.79 10.20
CA LEU A 78 23.27 5.78 8.79
C LEU A 78 24.35 5.04 8.00
N PRO A 79 23.99 4.06 7.16
CA PRO A 79 24.89 3.56 6.13
C PRO A 79 25.36 4.70 5.21
N ALA A 80 26.52 4.53 4.59
CA ALA A 80 27.10 5.59 3.78
C ALA A 80 26.33 5.71 2.44
N PRO A 81 26.13 6.93 1.89
CA PRO A 81 25.49 7.10 0.58
C PRO A 81 26.24 6.42 -0.58
N GLU A 82 27.53 6.10 -0.40
CA GLU A 82 28.34 5.34 -1.35
C GLU A 82 28.00 3.84 -1.39
N ASP A 83 27.33 3.32 -0.37
CA ASP A 83 26.80 1.94 -0.34
C ASP A 83 25.50 1.79 -1.15
N VAL A 84 25.19 2.77 -2.01
CA VAL A 84 23.97 2.82 -2.83
C VAL A 84 24.30 2.90 -4.31
N THR A 85 23.75 1.95 -5.07
CA THR A 85 23.68 2.03 -6.53
C THR A 85 22.26 2.41 -6.93
N VAL A 86 22.12 3.43 -7.76
CA VAL A 86 20.83 3.81 -8.35
C VAL A 86 20.62 2.99 -9.62
N VAL A 87 19.48 2.31 -9.74
CA VAL A 87 19.08 1.54 -10.93
C VAL A 87 17.89 2.24 -11.57
N VAL A 88 18.01 2.53 -12.86
CA VAL A 88 17.00 3.25 -13.65
C VAL A 88 16.52 2.36 -14.80
N PRO A 89 15.31 1.78 -14.75
CA PRO A 89 14.73 1.12 -15.91
C PRO A 89 14.37 2.19 -16.95
N TYR A 90 14.94 2.08 -18.15
CA TYR A 90 14.83 3.11 -19.18
C TYR A 90 14.24 2.54 -20.47
N ARG A 91 13.28 3.26 -21.07
CA ARG A 91 12.81 2.99 -22.42
C ARG A 91 12.29 4.27 -23.09
N ASP A 92 13.02 4.76 -24.10
CA ASP A 92 12.66 5.91 -24.94
C ASP A 92 12.29 7.23 -24.20
N ASP A 93 12.66 7.43 -22.92
CA ASP A 93 12.35 8.63 -22.10
C ASP A 93 13.60 9.47 -21.81
N HIS A 94 14.17 10.07 -22.85
CA HIS A 94 15.40 10.87 -22.71
C HIS A 94 15.24 12.05 -21.74
N ASP A 95 14.15 12.81 -21.85
CA ASP A 95 13.95 14.01 -21.03
C ASP A 95 13.81 13.67 -19.55
N GLY A 96 13.09 12.58 -19.22
CA GLY A 96 13.00 12.06 -17.85
C GLY A 96 14.38 11.68 -17.32
N LEU A 97 15.15 10.89 -18.08
CA LEU A 97 16.51 10.50 -17.67
C LEU A 97 17.42 11.71 -17.41
N VAL A 98 17.37 12.74 -18.25
CA VAL A 98 18.13 13.98 -18.04
C VAL A 98 17.74 14.66 -16.73
N ARG A 99 16.43 14.81 -16.46
CA ARG A 99 15.93 15.41 -15.21
C ARG A 99 16.34 14.60 -13.98
N LEU A 100 16.20 13.28 -14.03
CA LEU A 100 16.59 12.39 -12.95
C LEU A 100 18.09 12.50 -12.65
N LEU A 101 18.95 12.41 -13.68
CA LEU A 101 20.40 12.48 -13.52
C LEU A 101 20.87 13.85 -13.00
N ALA A 102 20.18 14.95 -13.36
CA ALA A 102 20.46 16.27 -12.79
C ALA A 102 20.09 16.37 -11.29
N GLY A 103 19.09 15.60 -10.85
CA GLY A 103 18.68 15.50 -9.45
C GLY A 103 19.59 14.61 -8.59
N LEU A 104 20.37 13.72 -9.21
CA LEU A 104 21.33 12.85 -8.54
C LEU A 104 22.70 13.52 -8.46
N ARG A 105 23.35 13.49 -7.29
CA ARG A 105 24.66 14.13 -7.08
C ARG A 105 25.69 13.10 -6.64
N GLY A 106 26.60 12.73 -7.54
CA GLY A 106 27.75 11.87 -7.21
C GLY A 106 27.46 10.39 -6.96
N HIS A 107 26.26 9.89 -7.30
CA HIS A 107 25.91 8.48 -7.13
C HIS A 107 26.44 7.60 -8.27
N SER A 108 26.61 6.31 -7.97
CA SER A 108 26.76 5.26 -8.99
C SER A 108 25.38 4.92 -9.57
N VAL A 109 25.24 5.00 -10.88
CA VAL A 109 23.96 4.82 -11.59
C VAL A 109 24.10 3.73 -12.65
N VAL A 110 23.17 2.78 -12.66
CA VAL A 110 23.00 1.76 -13.70
C VAL A 110 21.71 2.05 -14.44
N VAL A 111 21.82 2.51 -15.68
CA VAL A 111 20.68 2.71 -16.58
C VAL A 111 20.48 1.43 -17.37
N VAL A 112 19.29 0.84 -17.28
CA VAL A 112 18.96 -0.39 -18.02
C VAL A 112 18.02 -0.04 -19.16
N ASP A 113 18.57 0.05 -20.37
CA ASP A 113 17.87 0.29 -21.62
C ASP A 113 17.10 -0.97 -22.06
N ASP A 114 15.78 -0.96 -21.85
CA ASP A 114 14.88 -2.07 -22.15
C ASP A 114 14.43 -2.07 -23.62
N GLY A 115 15.41 -2.10 -24.53
CA GLY A 115 15.19 -2.18 -25.98
C GLY A 115 14.64 -0.88 -26.58
N SER A 116 15.20 0.28 -26.22
CA SER A 116 14.86 1.56 -26.83
C SER A 116 15.16 1.58 -28.32
N SER A 117 14.31 2.31 -29.06
CA SER A 117 14.41 2.52 -30.52
C SER A 117 15.74 3.17 -30.92
N ARG A 118 16.27 4.03 -30.06
CA ARG A 118 17.58 4.67 -30.19
C ARG A 118 18.46 4.31 -28.98
N PRO A 119 19.77 4.13 -29.15
CA PRO A 119 20.67 3.96 -28.02
C PRO A 119 20.58 5.12 -27.03
N VAL A 120 20.69 4.80 -25.73
CA VAL A 120 20.70 5.81 -24.66
C VAL A 120 21.83 6.80 -24.89
N ARG A 121 21.46 8.09 -24.95
CA ARG A 121 22.43 9.20 -24.95
C ARG A 121 22.49 9.78 -23.55
N LEU A 122 23.66 9.66 -22.92
CA LEU A 122 23.88 10.25 -21.60
C LEU A 122 24.07 11.77 -21.73
N PRO A 123 23.44 12.59 -20.88
CA PRO A 123 23.68 14.02 -20.86
C PRO A 123 25.14 14.31 -20.48
N ALA A 124 25.68 15.40 -21.03
CA ALA A 124 27.01 15.91 -20.66
C ALA A 124 27.02 16.38 -19.20
N ASP A 125 25.95 17.05 -18.75
CA ASP A 125 25.75 17.48 -17.37
C ASP A 125 25.00 16.43 -16.55
N ARG A 126 25.72 15.39 -16.12
CA ARG A 126 25.18 14.27 -15.33
C ARG A 126 25.46 14.37 -13.83
N GLY A 127 25.62 15.58 -13.28
CA GLY A 127 25.72 15.78 -11.83
C GLY A 127 26.88 15.04 -11.14
N ARG A 128 27.99 14.80 -11.86
CA ARG A 128 29.13 13.95 -11.45
C ARG A 128 28.79 12.47 -11.19
N CYS A 129 27.63 12.00 -11.62
CA CYS A 129 27.25 10.60 -11.49
C CYS A 129 28.14 9.69 -12.35
N ARG A 130 28.46 8.50 -11.81
CA ARG A 130 29.14 7.42 -12.55
C ARG A 130 28.07 6.54 -13.18
N VAL A 131 27.85 6.69 -14.48
CA VAL A 131 26.74 6.02 -15.17
C VAL A 131 27.25 4.83 -15.99
N THR A 132 26.67 3.66 -15.75
CA THR A 132 26.83 2.45 -16.55
C THR A 132 25.53 2.19 -17.29
N VAL A 133 25.58 1.85 -18.58
CA VAL A 133 24.40 1.52 -19.37
C VAL A 133 24.41 0.03 -19.70
N LEU A 134 23.32 -0.66 -19.37
CA LEU A 134 23.05 -2.03 -19.78
C LEU A 134 21.92 -2.01 -20.80
N ARG A 135 22.04 -2.74 -21.90
CA ARG A 135 21.01 -2.78 -22.94
C ARG A 135 20.45 -4.18 -23.08
N HIS A 136 19.12 -4.28 -23.12
CA HIS A 136 18.43 -5.46 -23.62
C HIS A 136 18.21 -5.33 -25.12
N ASP A 137 18.42 -6.42 -25.86
CA ASP A 137 18.20 -6.45 -27.32
C ASP A 137 16.72 -6.30 -27.70
N ARG A 138 15.83 -6.71 -26.79
CA ARG A 138 14.37 -6.59 -26.91
C ARG A 138 13.77 -6.09 -25.60
N ALA A 139 12.59 -5.46 -25.67
CA ALA A 139 11.87 -5.05 -24.48
C ALA A 139 11.41 -6.26 -23.67
N LEU A 140 11.92 -6.38 -22.43
CA LEU A 140 11.59 -7.42 -21.45
C LEU A 140 10.65 -6.90 -20.35
N GLY A 141 10.41 -5.59 -20.32
CA GLY A 141 9.57 -4.90 -19.35
C GLY A 141 10.35 -4.30 -18.17
N PRO A 142 9.74 -3.34 -17.47
CA PRO A 142 10.40 -2.59 -16.40
C PRO A 142 10.82 -3.47 -15.21
N ALA A 143 10.06 -4.52 -14.88
CA ALA A 143 10.42 -5.48 -13.84
C ALA A 143 11.73 -6.22 -14.18
N ALA A 144 11.85 -6.73 -15.41
CA ALA A 144 13.06 -7.40 -15.88
C ALA A 144 14.26 -6.45 -15.97
N ALA A 145 14.04 -5.19 -16.39
CA ALA A 145 15.06 -4.15 -16.40
C ALA A 145 15.58 -3.85 -14.99
N ARG A 146 14.68 -3.71 -14.00
CA ARG A 146 15.07 -3.55 -12.58
C ARG A 146 15.87 -4.75 -12.08
N ASP A 147 15.50 -5.97 -12.44
CA ASP A 147 16.23 -7.17 -12.04
C ASP A 147 17.62 -7.27 -12.68
N SER A 148 17.77 -6.85 -13.93
CA SER A 148 19.08 -6.76 -14.59
C SER A 148 19.97 -5.73 -13.89
N GLY A 149 19.43 -4.56 -13.55
CA GLY A 149 20.17 -3.55 -12.79
C GLY A 149 20.53 -4.01 -11.38
N LEU A 150 19.60 -4.69 -10.68
CA LEU A 150 19.83 -5.26 -9.35
C LEU A 150 20.98 -6.27 -9.35
N ARG A 151 21.05 -7.13 -10.38
CA ARG A 151 22.14 -8.10 -10.55
C ARG A 151 23.48 -7.42 -10.80
N ALA A 152 23.48 -6.35 -11.59
CA ALA A 152 24.68 -5.59 -11.94
C ALA A 152 25.20 -4.68 -10.81
N ALA A 153 24.32 -4.22 -9.92
CA ALA A 153 24.73 -3.45 -8.75
C ALA A 153 25.66 -4.28 -7.86
N THR A 154 26.70 -3.64 -7.31
CA THR A 154 27.69 -4.28 -6.41
C THR A 154 27.55 -3.84 -4.96
N THR A 155 26.82 -2.76 -4.70
CA THR A 155 26.64 -2.18 -3.37
C THR A 155 25.60 -2.93 -2.52
N GLU A 156 25.60 -2.72 -1.20
CA GLU A 156 24.65 -3.39 -0.30
C GLU A 156 23.21 -2.92 -0.54
N PHE A 157 23.01 -1.64 -0.84
CA PHE A 157 21.70 -1.06 -1.08
C PHE A 157 21.54 -0.65 -2.55
N VAL A 158 20.30 -0.76 -3.04
CA VAL A 158 19.95 -0.38 -4.42
C VAL A 158 18.73 0.53 -4.38
N ALA A 159 18.87 1.72 -4.96
CA ALA A 159 17.77 2.64 -5.17
C ALA A 159 17.17 2.44 -6.56
N LEU A 160 15.93 2.03 -6.65
CA LEU A 160 15.21 1.83 -7.91
C LEU A 160 14.39 3.09 -8.18
N LEU A 161 14.72 3.81 -9.25
CA LEU A 161 14.06 5.08 -9.59
C LEU A 161 13.61 5.06 -11.05
N ASP A 162 12.34 5.37 -11.28
CA ASP A 162 11.84 5.57 -12.65
C ASP A 162 12.41 6.86 -13.26
N PRO A 163 12.57 6.92 -14.60
CA PRO A 163 13.08 8.12 -15.28
C PRO A 163 12.27 9.39 -15.01
N ALA A 164 10.97 9.27 -14.73
CA ALA A 164 10.09 10.42 -14.43
C ALA A 164 10.25 10.96 -13.00
N VAL A 165 11.13 10.38 -12.18
CA VAL A 165 11.34 10.77 -10.79
C VAL A 165 12.47 11.78 -10.67
N VAL A 166 12.25 12.79 -9.84
CA VAL A 166 13.27 13.75 -9.41
C VAL A 166 13.35 13.71 -7.89
N PRO A 167 14.44 13.16 -7.32
CA PRO A 167 14.64 13.13 -5.88
C PRO A 167 14.85 14.53 -5.29
N ARG A 168 14.33 14.80 -4.09
CA ARG A 168 14.64 16.04 -3.35
C ARG A 168 15.86 15.86 -2.45
N ALA A 169 16.52 16.95 -2.08
CA ALA A 169 17.65 16.89 -1.16
C ALA A 169 17.30 16.16 0.16
N GLY A 170 18.20 15.32 0.65
CA GLY A 170 18.02 14.54 1.88
C GLY A 170 17.18 13.26 1.74
N TRP A 171 16.62 12.97 0.54
CA TRP A 171 15.73 11.82 0.36
C TRP A 171 16.40 10.48 0.68
N LEU A 172 17.67 10.32 0.31
CA LEU A 172 18.37 9.04 0.40
C LEU A 172 18.82 8.79 1.84
N GLU A 173 19.39 9.80 2.50
CA GLU A 173 19.91 9.75 3.86
C GLU A 173 18.81 9.33 4.84
N VAL A 174 17.63 9.96 4.74
CA VAL A 174 16.50 9.66 5.60
C VAL A 174 16.03 8.20 5.42
N MET A 175 16.01 7.69 4.19
CA MET A 175 15.65 6.28 3.95
C MET A 175 16.75 5.31 4.37
N LEU A 176 18.03 5.65 4.17
CA LEU A 176 19.17 4.82 4.52
C LEU A 176 19.22 4.51 6.02
N GLY A 177 18.86 5.48 6.87
CA GLY A 177 18.82 5.28 8.32
C GLY A 177 17.99 4.07 8.75
N HIS A 178 16.91 3.73 8.03
CA HIS A 178 16.08 2.56 8.35
C HIS A 178 16.83 1.23 8.19
N PHE A 179 17.87 1.16 7.36
CA PHE A 179 18.65 -0.07 7.15
C PHE A 179 19.64 -0.38 8.27
N SER A 180 19.80 0.53 9.24
CA SER A 180 20.45 0.23 10.53
C SER A 180 19.71 -0.86 11.30
N ASP A 181 18.43 -1.07 11.01
CA ASP A 181 17.75 -2.30 11.36
C ASP A 181 18.12 -3.42 10.36
N PRO A 182 18.80 -4.50 10.80
CA PRO A 182 19.23 -5.58 9.92
C PRO A 182 18.07 -6.35 9.27
N GLU A 183 16.84 -6.23 9.78
CA GLU A 183 15.62 -6.88 9.28
C GLU A 183 14.83 -6.02 8.29
N VAL A 184 15.25 -4.78 8.00
CA VAL A 184 14.61 -3.95 6.97
C VAL A 184 15.14 -4.30 5.58
N ALA A 185 14.23 -4.70 4.68
CA ALA A 185 14.54 -5.02 3.29
C ALA A 185 14.21 -3.90 2.31
N LEU A 186 13.21 -3.06 2.61
CA LEU A 186 12.68 -2.08 1.69
C LEU A 186 12.21 -0.84 2.44
N VAL A 187 12.50 0.32 1.86
CA VAL A 187 12.01 1.62 2.31
C VAL A 187 11.47 2.37 1.09
N ALA A 188 10.25 2.87 1.18
CA ALA A 188 9.61 3.67 0.14
C ALA A 188 9.50 5.14 0.57
N PRO A 189 9.86 6.10 -0.29
CA PRO A 189 9.65 7.52 -0.03
C PRO A 189 8.21 7.92 -0.29
N ARG A 190 7.83 9.13 0.14
CA ARG A 190 6.62 9.78 -0.33
C ARG A 190 6.82 10.36 -1.73
N ILE A 191 5.98 9.92 -2.66
CA ILE A 191 5.97 10.41 -4.04
C ILE A 191 4.92 11.51 -4.17
N VAL A 192 5.34 12.70 -4.61
CA VAL A 192 4.45 13.85 -4.82
C VAL A 192 4.49 14.31 -6.28
N ALA A 193 3.46 15.02 -6.74
CA ALA A 193 3.47 15.59 -8.10
C ALA A 193 4.56 16.68 -8.25
N HIS A 194 5.31 16.64 -9.36
CA HIS A 194 6.34 17.64 -9.68
C HIS A 194 5.73 19.02 -9.98
N GLU A 195 4.74 19.10 -10.88
CA GLU A 195 4.02 20.33 -11.24
C GLU A 195 2.61 20.40 -10.63
N ALA A 196 2.55 20.41 -9.30
CA ALA A 196 1.30 20.33 -8.54
C ALA A 196 0.27 21.46 -8.81
N TYR A 197 0.66 22.62 -9.33
CA TYR A 197 -0.17 23.84 -9.19
C TYR A 197 -0.64 24.48 -10.50
N THR A 198 -0.23 23.95 -11.65
CA THR A 198 -0.50 24.55 -12.97
C THR A 198 -1.91 24.27 -13.49
N THR A 199 -2.48 23.10 -13.20
CA THR A 199 -3.81 22.68 -13.66
C THR A 199 -4.71 22.22 -12.51
N VAL A 200 -6.05 22.23 -12.72
CA VAL A 200 -7.01 21.70 -11.73
C VAL A 200 -6.68 20.23 -11.41
N LEU A 201 -6.35 19.45 -12.43
CA LEU A 201 -6.00 18.04 -12.28
C LEU A 201 -4.65 17.85 -11.57
N GLY A 202 -3.66 18.71 -11.86
CA GLY A 202 -2.40 18.74 -11.12
C GLY A 202 -2.60 19.02 -9.63
N ARG A 203 -3.50 19.95 -9.29
CA ARG A 203 -3.84 20.26 -7.89
C ARG A 203 -4.61 19.14 -7.21
N TYR A 204 -5.49 18.47 -7.94
CA TYR A 204 -6.15 17.25 -7.47
C TYR A 204 -5.12 16.14 -7.19
N GLU A 205 -4.24 15.83 -8.15
CA GLU A 205 -3.18 14.82 -8.01
C GLU A 205 -2.18 15.16 -6.91
N HIS A 206 -1.86 16.44 -6.70
CA HIS A 206 -1.06 16.89 -5.57
C HIS A 206 -1.69 16.52 -4.22
N THR A 207 -3.01 16.66 -4.14
CA THR A 207 -3.78 16.34 -2.92
C THR A 207 -4.01 14.84 -2.80
N ARG A 208 -4.25 14.16 -3.93
CA ARG A 208 -4.74 12.78 -3.97
C ARG A 208 -4.16 11.93 -5.11
N SER A 209 -2.84 11.83 -5.14
CA SER A 209 -2.13 10.88 -6.02
C SER A 209 -2.30 9.42 -5.54
N GLU A 210 -2.26 8.48 -6.48
CA GLU A 210 -2.16 7.04 -6.19
C GLU A 210 -0.76 6.63 -5.73
N LEU A 211 0.25 7.44 -6.04
CA LEU A 211 1.63 7.19 -5.64
C LEU A 211 1.90 7.70 -4.21
N ASP A 212 1.15 8.71 -3.74
CA ASP A 212 1.26 9.25 -2.38
C ASP A 212 0.55 8.34 -1.37
N ARG A 213 1.30 7.78 -0.41
CA ARG A 213 0.76 6.94 0.67
C ARG A 213 0.50 7.71 1.97
N GLY A 214 0.57 9.04 1.90
CA GLY A 214 0.22 9.96 2.97
C GLY A 214 1.43 10.54 3.69
N ARG A 215 1.17 11.37 4.71
CA ARG A 215 2.19 12.14 5.43
C ARG A 215 2.79 11.43 6.64
N ARG A 216 2.33 10.21 6.92
CA ARG A 216 2.67 9.50 8.15
C ARG A 216 3.49 8.29 7.80
N GLU A 217 4.58 8.15 8.54
CA GLU A 217 5.41 6.96 8.50
C GLU A 217 4.59 5.75 8.93
N ALA A 218 4.89 4.61 8.33
CA ALA A 218 4.21 3.36 8.64
C ALA A 218 5.06 2.17 8.24
N GLU A 219 4.80 1.03 8.86
CA GLU A 219 5.17 -0.25 8.27
C GLU A 219 4.34 -0.50 7.01
N VAL A 220 5.00 -0.97 5.96
CA VAL A 220 4.33 -1.48 4.77
C VAL A 220 3.96 -2.92 5.06
N SER A 221 2.66 -3.19 5.22
CA SER A 221 2.15 -4.52 5.52
C SER A 221 0.74 -4.68 4.98
N ALA A 222 0.39 -5.85 4.44
CA ALA A 222 -0.92 -6.08 3.82
C ALA A 222 -2.13 -5.72 4.71
N GLY A 223 -1.99 -5.81 6.04
CA GLY A 223 -3.02 -5.45 7.03
C GLY A 223 -2.86 -4.06 7.67
N GLY A 224 -1.81 -3.32 7.32
CA GLY A 224 -1.48 -2.01 7.87
C GLY A 224 -2.11 -0.84 7.09
N ALA A 225 -1.75 0.38 7.49
CA ALA A 225 -2.22 1.63 6.89
C ALA A 225 -1.62 1.86 5.50
N VAL A 226 -0.43 1.30 5.25
CA VAL A 226 0.23 1.31 3.94
C VAL A 226 0.34 -0.14 3.47
N PRO A 227 -0.68 -0.68 2.80
CA PRO A 227 -0.69 -2.08 2.37
C PRO A 227 0.23 -2.39 1.19
N ARG A 228 0.64 -1.35 0.46
CA ARG A 228 1.48 -1.43 -0.74
C ARG A 228 2.18 -0.10 -0.98
N VAL A 229 3.30 -0.18 -1.65
CA VAL A 229 4.09 0.97 -2.11
C VAL A 229 4.34 0.87 -3.61
N PRO A 230 4.38 2.00 -4.33
CA PRO A 230 4.68 2.00 -5.76
C PRO A 230 6.13 1.60 -6.05
N ASP A 231 6.38 0.93 -7.16
CA ASP A 231 7.72 0.58 -7.66
C ASP A 231 8.46 1.73 -8.35
N THR A 232 7.81 2.90 -8.45
CA THR A 232 8.35 4.12 -9.06
C THR A 232 9.61 4.65 -8.36
N ALA A 233 9.67 4.50 -7.04
CA ALA A 233 10.83 4.87 -6.24
C ALA A 233 10.91 3.98 -5.00
N LEU A 234 11.99 3.21 -4.87
CA LEU A 234 12.22 2.29 -3.75
C LEU A 234 13.70 2.27 -3.39
N LEU A 235 14.02 2.18 -2.10
CA LEU A 235 15.35 1.82 -1.62
C LEU A 235 15.28 0.41 -1.04
N VAL A 236 16.18 -0.47 -1.47
CA VAL A 236 16.14 -1.89 -1.07
C VAL A 236 17.50 -2.40 -0.60
N ARG A 237 17.47 -3.40 0.28
CA ARG A 237 18.63 -4.22 0.63
C ARG A 237 18.84 -5.25 -0.47
N ARG A 238 19.95 -5.12 -1.23
CA ARG A 238 20.23 -5.93 -2.42
C ARG A 238 20.12 -7.43 -2.15
N ARG A 239 20.75 -7.90 -1.06
CA ARG A 239 20.75 -9.32 -0.69
C ARG A 239 19.36 -9.88 -0.38
N ALA A 240 18.47 -9.07 0.20
CA ALA A 240 17.11 -9.47 0.50
C ALA A 240 16.31 -9.61 -0.80
N LEU A 241 16.46 -8.65 -1.70
CA LEU A 241 15.74 -8.62 -2.96
C LEU A 241 16.16 -9.74 -3.93
N LEU A 242 17.48 -10.02 -4.00
CA LEU A 242 18.00 -11.16 -4.77
C LEU A 242 17.52 -12.51 -4.23
N ALA A 243 17.50 -12.69 -2.90
CA ALA A 243 17.00 -13.90 -2.26
C ALA A 243 15.50 -14.14 -2.53
N ALA A 244 14.71 -13.06 -2.64
CA ALA A 244 13.29 -13.11 -3.00
C ALA A 244 13.02 -13.30 -4.51
N GLY A 245 14.07 -13.41 -5.33
CA GLY A 245 13.98 -13.62 -6.78
C GLY A 245 13.73 -12.34 -7.60
N GLY A 246 14.08 -11.16 -7.08
CA GLY A 246 13.89 -9.89 -7.80
C GLY A 246 12.42 -9.46 -7.88
N PHE A 247 12.04 -8.68 -8.89
CA PHE A 247 10.67 -8.28 -9.20
C PHE A 247 9.92 -9.38 -9.94
N THR A 248 10.58 -10.06 -10.88
CA THR A 248 9.94 -11.11 -11.67
C THR A 248 9.64 -12.36 -10.87
N GLY A 249 10.41 -12.63 -9.80
CA GLY A 249 10.29 -13.84 -9.00
C GLY A 249 10.72 -15.11 -9.75
N THR A 250 10.25 -16.26 -9.27
CA THR A 250 10.50 -17.60 -9.89
C THR A 250 9.39 -18.07 -10.82
N ARG A 251 8.31 -17.29 -10.95
CA ARG A 251 7.18 -17.54 -11.86
C ARG A 251 7.06 -16.37 -12.83
N PRO A 252 6.66 -16.58 -14.10
CA PRO A 252 6.42 -15.47 -15.00
C PRO A 252 5.44 -14.49 -14.37
N VAL A 253 5.80 -13.21 -14.33
CA VAL A 253 4.85 -12.13 -14.04
C VAL A 253 3.75 -12.26 -15.09
N THR A 254 2.62 -12.81 -14.71
CA THR A 254 1.44 -12.80 -15.58
C THR A 254 1.08 -11.34 -15.82
N ALA A 255 0.55 -11.00 -17.01
CA ALA A 255 0.10 -9.64 -17.34
C ALA A 255 -0.87 -9.00 -16.33
N ASP A 256 -1.39 -9.80 -15.39
CA ASP A 256 -2.44 -9.48 -14.42
C ASP A 256 -1.93 -9.14 -12.99
N SER A 257 -0.62 -9.07 -12.72
CA SER A 257 -0.09 -8.83 -11.36
C SER A 257 0.75 -7.56 -11.25
N ASP A 258 0.53 -6.78 -10.19
CA ASP A 258 1.39 -5.66 -9.78
C ASP A 258 2.72 -6.21 -9.20
N PRO A 259 3.87 -6.03 -9.88
CA PRO A 259 5.14 -6.59 -9.45
C PRO A 259 5.59 -6.08 -8.07
N ALA A 260 5.25 -4.84 -7.72
CA ALA A 260 5.63 -4.22 -6.45
C ALA A 260 4.89 -4.87 -5.28
N ALA A 261 3.58 -5.10 -5.46
CA ALA A 261 2.73 -5.71 -4.44
C ALA A 261 3.12 -7.17 -4.18
N ASP A 262 3.39 -7.95 -5.25
CA ASP A 262 3.85 -9.33 -5.07
C ASP A 262 5.24 -9.38 -4.43
N LEU A 263 6.14 -8.47 -4.80
CA LEU A 263 7.44 -8.34 -4.15
C LEU A 263 7.31 -8.07 -2.64
N CYS A 264 6.50 -7.09 -2.23
CA CYS A 264 6.26 -6.78 -0.82
C CYS A 264 5.73 -8.01 -0.08
N ALA A 265 4.75 -8.71 -0.67
CA ALA A 265 4.19 -9.92 -0.08
C ALA A 265 5.21 -11.06 0.05
N ARG A 266 6.15 -11.21 -0.90
CA ARG A 266 7.25 -12.18 -0.79
C ARG A 266 8.21 -11.81 0.35
N LEU A 267 8.65 -10.56 0.41
CA LEU A 267 9.56 -10.09 1.45
C LEU A 267 8.95 -10.21 2.86
N GLU A 268 7.67 -9.86 3.03
CA GLU A 268 6.92 -10.07 4.28
C GLU A 268 6.86 -11.54 4.67
N ARG A 269 6.57 -12.44 3.70
CA ARG A 269 6.56 -13.91 3.93
C ARG A 269 7.92 -14.45 4.36
N ASP A 270 9.00 -13.88 3.85
CA ASP A 270 10.37 -14.22 4.23
C ASP A 270 10.79 -13.60 5.58
N GLY A 271 9.89 -12.85 6.23
CA GLY A 271 10.09 -12.26 7.54
C GLY A 271 10.85 -10.93 7.53
N TRP A 272 11.01 -10.29 6.38
CA TRP A 272 11.58 -8.95 6.29
C TRP A 272 10.59 -7.88 6.71
N ARG A 273 11.09 -6.73 7.16
CA ARG A 273 10.31 -5.53 7.44
C ARG A 273 10.40 -4.56 6.26
N LEU A 274 9.29 -3.91 5.98
CA LEU A 274 9.14 -2.94 4.90
C LEU A 274 8.65 -1.62 5.51
N ARG A 275 9.21 -0.49 5.10
CA ARG A 275 8.91 0.83 5.70
C ARG A 275 8.50 1.85 4.66
N TYR A 276 7.60 2.75 5.07
CA TYR A 276 7.23 3.94 4.32
C TYR A 276 7.69 5.18 5.10
N GLU A 277 8.52 6.00 4.46
CA GLU A 277 9.19 7.15 5.07
C GLU A 277 8.79 8.45 4.35
N PRO A 278 7.80 9.20 4.86
CA PRO A 278 7.27 10.37 4.18
C PRO A 278 8.13 11.63 4.31
N ALA A 279 9.14 11.64 5.19
CA ALA A 279 10.13 12.71 5.22
C ALA A 279 11.06 12.63 4.00
N ALA A 280 11.33 11.43 3.48
CA ALA A 280 11.96 11.25 2.18
C ALA A 280 10.95 11.58 1.07
N ARG A 281 11.23 12.63 0.30
CA ARG A 281 10.33 13.10 -0.75
C ARG A 281 10.98 12.97 -2.12
N VAL A 282 10.24 12.38 -3.04
CA VAL A 282 10.57 12.38 -4.46
C VAL A 282 9.41 12.99 -5.22
N THR A 283 9.71 13.77 -6.26
CA THR A 283 8.67 14.28 -7.16
C THR A 283 8.60 13.41 -8.40
N CYS A 284 7.40 13.11 -8.89
CA CYS A 284 7.21 12.39 -10.14
C CYS A 284 6.41 13.27 -11.11
N ASP A 285 6.84 13.29 -12.36
CA ASP A 285 6.06 13.90 -13.44
C ASP A 285 4.83 13.04 -13.73
N HIS A 286 3.68 13.70 -13.83
CA HIS A 286 2.42 13.04 -14.19
C HIS A 286 1.91 13.68 -15.49
N PRO A 287 1.36 12.92 -16.44
CA PRO A 287 0.78 13.50 -17.64
C PRO A 287 -0.37 14.43 -17.26
N VAL A 288 -0.29 15.70 -17.67
CA VAL A 288 -1.25 16.75 -17.29
C VAL A 288 -2.56 16.74 -18.10
N SER A 289 -2.65 15.94 -19.16
CA SER A 289 -3.88 15.85 -19.96
C SER A 289 -4.89 14.89 -19.37
N PHE A 290 -6.17 15.28 -19.39
CA PHE A 290 -7.28 14.50 -18.84
C PHE A 290 -7.33 13.07 -19.39
N GLY A 291 -7.16 12.90 -20.72
CA GLY A 291 -7.21 11.57 -21.34
C GLY A 291 -6.11 10.62 -20.87
N LYS A 292 -4.87 11.12 -20.75
CA LYS A 292 -3.74 10.31 -20.25
C LYS A 292 -3.91 9.98 -18.77
N TRP A 293 -4.38 10.93 -17.97
CA TRP A 293 -4.71 10.71 -16.57
C TRP A 293 -5.82 9.65 -16.41
N PHE A 294 -6.94 9.80 -17.13
CA PHE A 294 -8.07 8.87 -17.06
C PHE A 294 -7.67 7.46 -17.48
N ALA A 295 -6.94 7.31 -18.60
CA ALA A 295 -6.43 6.03 -19.06
C ALA A 295 -5.52 5.36 -18.01
N ARG A 296 -4.66 6.13 -17.33
CA ARG A 296 -3.83 5.62 -16.24
C ARG A 296 -4.67 5.11 -15.08
N LYS A 297 -5.69 5.86 -14.65
CA LYS A 297 -6.63 5.44 -13.59
C LYS A 297 -7.39 4.16 -13.95
N VAL A 298 -7.82 4.03 -15.20
CA VAL A 298 -8.43 2.82 -15.75
C VAL A 298 -7.44 1.64 -15.70
N ASN A 299 -6.21 1.84 -16.18
CA ASN A 299 -5.17 0.80 -16.15
C ASN A 299 -4.83 0.37 -14.71
N HIS A 300 -4.80 1.33 -13.78
CA HIS A 300 -4.59 1.04 -12.36
C HIS A 300 -5.72 0.17 -11.78
N GLY A 301 -6.98 0.54 -12.02
CA GLY A 301 -8.13 -0.28 -11.61
C GLY A 301 -8.15 -1.66 -12.26
N ALA A 302 -7.77 -1.75 -13.53
CA ALA A 302 -7.67 -3.01 -14.26
C ALA A 302 -6.59 -3.94 -13.67
N ALA A 303 -5.44 -3.39 -13.26
CA ALA A 303 -4.35 -4.14 -12.65
C ALA A 303 -4.68 -4.65 -11.24
N GLU A 304 -5.54 -3.96 -10.47
CA GLU A 304 -5.90 -4.37 -9.11
C GLU A 304 -6.95 -5.50 -9.07
N ALA A 305 -7.81 -5.62 -10.08
CA ALA A 305 -8.93 -6.57 -10.06
C ALA A 305 -8.51 -8.06 -9.99
N PRO A 306 -7.48 -8.53 -10.74
CA PRO A 306 -6.98 -9.89 -10.61
C PRO A 306 -6.19 -10.10 -9.32
N GLN A 307 -5.49 -9.07 -8.83
CA GLN A 307 -4.69 -9.13 -7.61
C GLN A 307 -5.55 -9.45 -6.38
N ALA A 308 -6.73 -8.82 -6.27
CA ALA A 308 -7.68 -9.08 -5.18
C ALA A 308 -8.14 -10.55 -5.10
N ARG A 309 -7.99 -11.33 -6.18
CA ARG A 309 -8.34 -12.76 -6.20
C ARG A 309 -7.19 -13.68 -5.79
N ARG A 310 -5.93 -13.23 -5.89
CA ARG A 310 -4.73 -14.05 -5.65
C ARG A 310 -4.21 -13.94 -4.23
N THR A 311 -4.36 -12.78 -3.60
CA THR A 311 -3.95 -12.61 -2.21
C THR A 311 -4.90 -13.41 -1.32
N VAL A 312 -4.41 -14.53 -0.76
CA VAL A 312 -5.12 -15.37 0.22
C VAL A 312 -5.34 -14.61 1.55
N ALA A 313 -4.63 -13.51 1.76
CA ALA A 313 -5.02 -12.50 2.74
C ALA A 313 -6.20 -11.71 2.13
N GLY A 314 -7.37 -11.84 2.78
CA GLY A 314 -8.64 -11.23 2.36
C GLY A 314 -8.59 -9.70 2.14
N PRO A 315 -9.75 -9.07 1.86
CA PRO A 315 -9.82 -7.68 1.40
C PRO A 315 -8.94 -6.73 2.23
N GLN A 316 -8.35 -5.73 1.55
CA GLN A 316 -7.36 -4.74 1.99
C GLN A 316 -7.77 -3.88 3.22
N GLN A 317 -8.87 -4.23 3.88
CA GLN A 317 -9.28 -3.77 5.19
C GLN A 317 -9.88 -4.97 5.95
N PRO A 318 -9.59 -5.15 7.25
CA PRO A 318 -10.21 -6.20 8.04
C PRO A 318 -11.74 -6.15 7.85
N PRO A 319 -12.42 -7.31 7.71
CA PRO A 319 -13.85 -7.35 7.50
C PRO A 319 -14.54 -6.53 8.59
N ALA A 320 -15.31 -5.52 8.17
CA ALA A 320 -16.09 -4.72 9.10
C ALA A 320 -17.02 -5.68 9.84
N PRO A 321 -17.11 -5.58 11.17
CA PRO A 321 -17.97 -6.47 11.93
C PRO A 321 -19.41 -6.29 11.45
N ALA A 322 -20.19 -7.37 11.41
CA ALA A 322 -21.52 -7.39 10.79
C ALA A 322 -22.44 -6.28 11.34
N TRP A 323 -22.37 -5.98 12.64
CA TRP A 323 -23.13 -4.91 13.27
C TRP A 323 -22.81 -3.52 12.67
N ALA A 324 -21.54 -3.26 12.31
CA ALA A 324 -21.13 -1.97 11.75
C ALA A 324 -21.61 -1.82 10.31
N ALA A 325 -21.62 -2.90 9.54
CA ALA A 325 -22.21 -2.93 8.20
C ALA A 325 -23.73 -2.66 8.26
N VAL A 326 -24.44 -3.33 9.18
CA VAL A 326 -25.88 -3.11 9.39
C VAL A 326 -26.16 -1.66 9.81
N ALA A 327 -25.42 -1.13 10.78
CA ALA A 327 -25.56 0.26 11.21
C ALA A 327 -25.31 1.25 10.06
N ALA A 328 -24.26 1.03 9.26
CA ALA A 328 -23.94 1.87 8.11
C ALA A 328 -25.06 1.86 7.06
N ILE A 329 -25.62 0.70 6.73
CA ILE A 329 -26.76 0.57 5.80
C ILE A 329 -28.00 1.29 6.34
N MET A 330 -28.32 1.08 7.62
CA MET A 330 -29.49 1.69 8.26
C MET A 330 -29.39 3.22 8.31
N LEU A 331 -28.23 3.77 8.68
CA LEU A 331 -27.97 5.21 8.68
C LEU A 331 -28.01 5.79 7.26
N SER A 332 -27.49 5.06 6.28
CA SER A 332 -27.47 5.49 4.88
C SER A 332 -28.84 5.42 4.20
N SER A 333 -29.85 4.82 4.84
CA SER A 333 -31.22 4.73 4.30
C SER A 333 -31.96 6.08 4.26
N LEU A 334 -31.46 7.09 5.00
CA LEU A 334 -32.04 8.43 5.15
C LEU A 334 -33.51 8.42 5.64
N THR A 335 -33.88 7.43 6.46
CA THR A 335 -35.21 7.31 7.07
C THR A 335 -35.14 7.46 8.60
N ARG A 336 -36.25 7.91 9.23
CA ARG A 336 -36.34 8.01 10.69
C ARG A 336 -36.12 6.64 11.37
N TRP A 337 -36.70 5.58 10.80
CA TRP A 337 -36.54 4.21 11.30
C TRP A 337 -35.12 3.67 11.09
N GLY A 338 -34.48 4.00 9.96
CA GLY A 338 -33.08 3.67 9.73
C GLY A 338 -32.13 4.39 10.70
N LEU A 339 -32.41 5.66 11.02
CA LEU A 339 -31.66 6.39 12.04
C LEU A 339 -31.80 5.72 13.41
N LEU A 340 -33.03 5.45 13.85
CA LEU A 340 -33.32 4.79 15.12
C LEU A 340 -32.64 3.40 15.20
N GLY A 341 -32.82 2.55 14.18
CA GLY A 341 -32.21 1.23 14.11
C GLY A 341 -30.67 1.28 14.09
N GLY A 342 -30.09 2.25 13.38
CA GLY A 342 -28.65 2.49 13.36
C GLY A 342 -28.10 2.85 14.75
N VAL A 343 -28.75 3.80 15.44
CA VAL A 343 -28.36 4.21 16.80
C VAL A 343 -28.47 3.06 17.79
N VAL A 344 -29.57 2.28 17.75
CA VAL A 344 -29.75 1.11 18.61
C VAL A 344 -28.67 0.05 18.35
N THR A 345 -28.34 -0.21 17.09
CA THR A 345 -27.28 -1.17 16.73
C THR A 345 -25.92 -0.74 17.27
N ILE A 346 -25.58 0.56 17.16
CA ILE A 346 -24.33 1.12 17.69
C ILE A 346 -24.32 1.03 19.22
N ALA A 347 -25.40 1.41 19.90
CA ALA A 347 -25.49 1.34 21.35
C ALA A 347 -25.33 -0.10 21.87
N ALA A 348 -26.01 -1.07 21.23
CA ALA A 348 -25.86 -2.49 21.56
C ALA A 348 -24.41 -2.98 21.35
N ALA A 349 -23.76 -2.55 20.27
CA ALA A 349 -22.35 -2.89 20.00
C ALA A 349 -21.40 -2.31 21.06
N VAL A 350 -21.59 -1.03 21.46
CA VAL A 350 -20.80 -0.40 22.53
C VAL A 350 -21.00 -1.11 23.86
N LEU A 351 -22.23 -1.45 24.23
CA LEU A 351 -22.51 -2.19 25.47
C LEU A 351 -21.87 -3.59 25.47
N ARG A 352 -21.91 -4.29 24.33
CA ARG A 352 -21.24 -5.60 24.16
C ARG A 352 -19.72 -5.47 24.26
N LEU A 353 -19.11 -4.48 23.60
CA LEU A 353 -17.67 -4.23 23.64
C LEU A 353 -17.21 -3.79 25.04
N ARG A 354 -18.00 -2.98 25.74
CA ARG A 354 -17.72 -2.56 27.11
C ARG A 354 -17.55 -3.76 28.05
N ARG A 355 -18.40 -4.80 27.89
CA ARG A 355 -18.28 -6.04 28.67
C ARG A 355 -16.98 -6.79 28.38
N ALA A 356 -16.52 -6.77 27.13
CA ALA A 356 -15.26 -7.41 26.74
C ALA A 356 -14.02 -6.65 27.25
N PHE A 357 -14.15 -5.36 27.57
CA PHE A 357 -13.06 -4.52 28.06
C PHE A 357 -13.12 -4.26 29.57
N ILE A 358 -13.89 -5.04 30.33
CA ILE A 358 -14.14 -4.75 31.75
C ILE A 358 -12.88 -4.75 32.62
N GLU A 359 -11.82 -5.43 32.19
CA GLU A 359 -10.50 -5.45 32.84
C GLU A 359 -9.61 -4.23 32.54
N LEU A 360 -10.02 -3.36 31.61
CA LEU A 360 -9.27 -2.17 31.22
C LEU A 360 -9.76 -0.94 31.98
N ASP A 361 -8.84 -0.01 32.24
CA ASP A 361 -9.22 1.33 32.67
C ASP A 361 -10.06 2.01 31.58
N ASN A 362 -11.18 2.65 31.95
CA ASN A 362 -12.13 3.32 31.05
C ASN A 362 -12.74 2.43 29.93
N PRO A 363 -13.46 1.34 30.29
CA PRO A 363 -14.00 0.38 29.32
C PRO A 363 -15.03 1.00 28.36
N ALA A 364 -15.75 2.04 28.79
CA ALA A 364 -16.75 2.73 27.98
C ALA A 364 -16.10 3.56 26.86
N GLU A 365 -15.00 4.26 27.16
CA GLU A 365 -14.28 5.08 26.19
C GLU A 365 -13.66 4.18 25.09
N MET A 366 -13.02 3.08 25.50
CA MET A 366 -12.42 2.10 24.58
C MET A 366 -13.48 1.44 23.69
N ALA A 367 -14.62 1.06 24.26
CA ALA A 367 -15.73 0.50 23.50
C ALA A 367 -16.28 1.51 22.47
N ALA A 368 -16.46 2.77 22.86
CA ALA A 368 -16.93 3.83 21.98
C ALA A 368 -15.94 4.15 20.85
N LEU A 369 -14.64 4.22 21.14
CA LEU A 369 -13.58 4.44 20.15
C LEU A 369 -13.51 3.30 19.12
N CYS A 370 -13.54 2.04 19.57
CA CYS A 370 -13.53 0.87 18.71
C CYS A 370 -14.80 0.80 17.85
N ALA A 371 -15.97 1.06 18.43
CA ALA A 371 -17.23 1.11 17.69
C ALA A 371 -17.23 2.24 16.65
N GLY A 372 -16.77 3.44 17.02
CA GLY A 372 -16.65 4.57 16.11
C GLY A 372 -15.78 4.25 14.91
N ARG A 373 -14.58 3.68 15.12
CA ARG A 373 -13.68 3.26 14.04
C ARG A 373 -14.30 2.22 13.11
N ALA A 374 -14.97 1.21 13.68
CA ALA A 374 -15.64 0.17 12.90
C ALA A 374 -16.78 0.75 12.04
N LEU A 375 -17.59 1.65 12.61
CA LEU A 375 -18.66 2.34 11.89
C LEU A 375 -18.13 3.22 10.77
N THR A 376 -17.10 4.03 11.05
CA THR A 376 -16.43 4.86 10.05
C THR A 376 -15.92 4.00 8.90
N ALA A 377 -15.19 2.92 9.18
CA ALA A 377 -14.71 1.99 8.16
C ALA A 377 -15.86 1.38 7.34
N ALA A 378 -16.98 1.00 7.98
CA ALA A 378 -18.15 0.47 7.29
C ALA A 378 -18.81 1.50 6.35
N LEU A 379 -18.93 2.76 6.79
CA LEU A 379 -19.47 3.86 5.97
C LEU A 379 -18.58 4.15 4.75
N TRP A 380 -17.25 4.22 4.94
CA TRP A 380 -16.30 4.40 3.84
C TRP A 380 -16.37 3.25 2.82
N ARG A 381 -16.52 2.01 3.29
CA ARG A 381 -16.69 0.83 2.43
C ARG A 381 -17.98 0.90 1.64
N LEU A 382 -19.08 1.30 2.28
CA LEU A 382 -20.37 1.46 1.59
C LEU A 382 -20.29 2.58 0.54
N ALA A 383 -19.67 3.71 0.86
CA ALA A 383 -19.46 4.80 -0.09
C ALA A 383 -18.60 4.38 -1.28
N SER A 384 -17.46 3.71 -1.04
CA SER A 384 -16.62 3.16 -2.11
C SER A 384 -17.35 2.10 -2.94
N ALA A 385 -18.19 1.26 -2.32
CA ALA A 385 -18.99 0.28 -3.05
C ALA A 385 -19.94 0.97 -4.03
N VAL A 386 -20.66 2.00 -3.59
CA VAL A 386 -21.64 2.73 -4.40
C VAL A 386 -20.98 3.59 -5.48
N CYS A 387 -19.94 4.36 -5.11
CA CYS A 387 -19.35 5.36 -5.98
C CYS A 387 -18.26 4.83 -6.93
N ARG A 388 -17.57 3.75 -6.55
CA ARG A 388 -16.35 3.28 -7.25
C ARG A 388 -16.49 1.84 -7.76
N ASN A 389 -16.74 0.88 -6.88
CA ASN A 389 -16.70 -0.54 -7.27
C ASN A 389 -17.95 -0.99 -8.04
N TYR A 390 -19.14 -0.51 -7.68
CA TYR A 390 -20.42 -0.87 -8.29
C TYR A 390 -21.10 0.32 -8.95
N TRP A 391 -20.32 1.27 -9.48
CA TRP A 391 -20.86 2.47 -10.12
C TRP A 391 -21.84 2.17 -11.27
N PRO A 392 -21.66 1.16 -12.16
CA PRO A 392 -22.61 0.93 -13.25
C PRO A 392 -23.99 0.51 -12.74
N LEU A 393 -24.01 -0.38 -11.73
CA LEU A 393 -25.24 -0.84 -11.10
C LEU A 393 -25.92 0.30 -10.33
N THR A 394 -25.14 1.15 -9.68
CA THR A 394 -25.65 2.32 -8.98
C THR A 394 -26.30 3.29 -9.96
N VAL A 395 -25.66 3.60 -11.09
CA VAL A 395 -26.23 4.48 -12.12
C VAL A 395 -27.56 3.91 -12.66
N LEU A 396 -27.60 2.62 -12.98
CA LEU A 396 -28.85 1.96 -13.41
C LEU A 396 -29.96 2.08 -12.34
N ALA A 397 -29.63 1.85 -11.07
CA ALA A 397 -30.59 1.97 -9.98
C ALA A 397 -31.03 3.43 -9.74
N MET A 398 -30.17 4.43 -9.99
CA MET A 398 -30.51 5.85 -9.92
C MET A 398 -31.50 6.29 -11.01
N LEU A 399 -31.49 5.64 -12.18
CA LEU A 399 -32.46 5.89 -13.25
C LEU A 399 -33.86 5.43 -12.85
N VAL A 400 -33.96 4.27 -12.18
CA VAL A 400 -35.23 3.65 -11.79
C VAL A 400 -35.81 4.22 -10.49
N SER A 401 -34.97 4.66 -9.54
CA SER A 401 -35.44 5.07 -8.20
C SER A 401 -34.94 6.45 -7.76
N ARG A 402 -35.87 7.36 -7.47
CA ARG A 402 -35.58 8.67 -6.85
C ARG A 402 -34.92 8.54 -5.48
N ARG A 403 -35.27 7.47 -4.74
CA ARG A 403 -34.70 7.21 -3.41
C ARG A 403 -33.24 6.80 -3.50
N VAL A 404 -32.90 5.89 -4.42
CA VAL A 404 -31.51 5.47 -4.66
C VAL A 404 -30.68 6.67 -5.14
N ARG A 405 -31.23 7.51 -6.01
CA ARG A 405 -30.60 8.75 -6.46
C ARG A 405 -30.22 9.68 -5.30
N ARG A 406 -31.13 9.91 -4.36
CA ARG A 406 -30.86 10.75 -3.18
C ARG A 406 -29.75 10.14 -2.31
N ILE A 407 -29.82 8.84 -2.02
CA ILE A 407 -28.81 8.14 -1.21
C ILE A 407 -27.44 8.21 -1.88
N ALA A 408 -27.34 7.86 -3.18
CA ALA A 408 -26.09 7.85 -3.91
C ALA A 408 -25.45 9.24 -3.98
N VAL A 409 -26.23 10.30 -4.25
CA VAL A 409 -25.71 11.68 -4.28
C VAL A 409 -25.28 12.14 -2.88
N THR A 410 -26.08 11.87 -1.84
CA THR A 410 -25.70 12.24 -0.45
C THR A 410 -24.43 11.53 -0.03
N MET A 411 -24.30 10.23 -0.32
CA MET A 411 -23.07 9.48 -0.04
C MET A 411 -21.90 10.03 -0.84
N ALA A 412 -22.08 10.30 -2.13
CA ALA A 412 -21.03 10.86 -2.99
C ALA A 412 -20.52 12.22 -2.50
N VAL A 413 -21.42 13.09 -2.04
CA VAL A 413 -21.03 14.40 -1.51
C VAL A 413 -20.39 14.26 -0.12
N ALA A 414 -20.99 13.48 0.79
CA ALA A 414 -20.47 13.31 2.15
C ALA A 414 -19.07 12.67 2.15
N ASP A 415 -18.88 11.61 1.36
CA ASP A 415 -17.59 10.95 1.18
C ASP A 415 -16.56 11.86 0.50
N GLY A 416 -16.98 12.66 -0.49
CA GLY A 416 -16.10 13.62 -1.15
C GLY A 416 -15.63 14.75 -0.22
N ILE A 417 -16.55 15.32 0.58
CA ILE A 417 -16.24 16.38 1.55
C ILE A 417 -15.38 15.83 2.71
N ALA A 418 -15.70 14.65 3.24
CA ALA A 418 -14.90 14.02 4.30
C ALA A 418 -13.47 13.73 3.83
N ASP A 419 -13.31 13.28 2.59
CA ASP A 419 -11.99 13.02 2.00
C ASP A 419 -11.22 14.32 1.73
N TRP A 420 -11.89 15.37 1.23
CA TRP A 420 -11.31 16.70 1.10
C TRP A 420 -10.82 17.24 2.46
N TYR A 421 -11.64 17.15 3.51
CA TYR A 421 -11.29 17.68 4.83
C TYR A 421 -10.07 16.96 5.43
N THR A 422 -9.94 15.66 5.18
CA THR A 422 -8.85 14.84 5.71
C THR A 422 -7.54 14.98 4.91
N HIS A 423 -7.61 15.34 3.63
CA HIS A 423 -6.45 15.45 2.74
C HIS A 423 -6.10 16.89 2.35
N ARG A 424 -6.86 17.89 2.79
CA ARG A 424 -6.63 19.31 2.45
C ARG A 424 -5.17 19.70 2.69
N ASP A 425 -4.58 20.30 1.67
CA ASP A 425 -3.22 20.83 1.71
C ASP A 425 -3.17 22.25 1.18
N THR A 426 -2.10 22.96 1.51
CA THR A 426 -1.83 24.30 0.96
C THR A 426 -1.70 24.22 -0.56
N GLY A 427 -2.52 24.99 -1.28
CA GLY A 427 -2.57 24.97 -2.75
C GLY A 427 -3.46 23.88 -3.37
N GLY A 428 -4.21 23.14 -2.55
CA GLY A 428 -5.22 22.19 -3.00
C GLY A 428 -6.46 22.84 -3.63
N LEU A 429 -7.39 22.00 -4.09
CA LEU A 429 -8.66 22.44 -4.69
C LEU A 429 -9.69 22.87 -3.63
N ASP A 430 -10.64 23.73 -4.05
CA ASP A 430 -11.86 23.99 -3.29
C ASP A 430 -12.72 22.72 -3.17
N PRO A 431 -13.63 22.65 -2.16
CA PRO A 431 -14.40 21.43 -1.89
C PRO A 431 -15.19 20.93 -3.10
N VAL A 432 -15.75 21.84 -3.90
CA VAL A 432 -16.62 21.46 -5.03
C VAL A 432 -15.80 20.85 -6.15
N ARG A 433 -14.73 21.53 -6.58
CA ARG A 433 -13.83 21.01 -7.63
C ARG A 433 -13.15 19.72 -7.20
N TYR A 434 -12.78 19.61 -5.92
CA TYR A 434 -12.22 18.37 -5.36
C TYR A 434 -13.19 17.20 -5.48
N VAL A 435 -14.45 17.38 -5.02
CA VAL A 435 -15.47 16.33 -5.08
C VAL A 435 -15.70 15.89 -6.53
N VAL A 436 -15.78 16.82 -7.48
CA VAL A 436 -15.93 16.48 -8.91
C VAL A 436 -14.75 15.64 -9.42
N CYS A 437 -13.52 16.08 -9.17
CA CYS A 437 -12.33 15.33 -9.58
C CYS A 437 -12.27 13.94 -8.95
N LYS A 438 -12.63 13.83 -7.66
CA LYS A 438 -12.73 12.55 -6.94
C LYS A 438 -13.74 11.61 -7.58
N ARG A 439 -14.91 12.10 -8.00
CA ARG A 439 -15.91 11.26 -8.70
C ARG A 439 -15.43 10.81 -10.08
N LEU A 440 -14.71 11.66 -10.81
CA LEU A 440 -14.09 11.26 -12.09
C LEU A 440 -13.03 10.18 -11.88
N ASP A 441 -12.24 10.29 -10.81
CA ASP A 441 -11.23 9.31 -10.40
C ASP A 441 -11.88 7.95 -10.07
N ASP A 442 -12.93 7.95 -9.23
CA ASP A 442 -13.67 6.74 -8.89
C ASP A 442 -14.29 6.05 -10.11
N LEU A 443 -14.84 6.83 -11.05
CA LEU A 443 -15.38 6.31 -12.30
C LEU A 443 -14.29 5.70 -13.18
N ALA A 444 -13.15 6.37 -13.32
CA ALA A 444 -12.01 5.89 -14.11
C ALA A 444 -11.48 4.57 -13.56
N TYR A 445 -11.18 4.54 -12.26
CA TYR A 445 -10.75 3.32 -11.59
C TYR A 445 -11.79 2.20 -11.69
N GLY A 446 -13.06 2.50 -11.38
CA GLY A 446 -14.14 1.52 -11.42
C GLY A 446 -14.33 0.94 -12.82
N THR A 447 -14.19 1.76 -13.86
CA THR A 447 -14.22 1.31 -15.26
C THR A 447 -13.12 0.29 -15.55
N GLY A 448 -11.91 0.52 -15.05
CA GLY A 448 -10.80 -0.44 -15.14
C GLY A 448 -11.12 -1.78 -14.49
N VAL A 449 -11.66 -1.77 -13.27
CA VAL A 449 -12.03 -2.99 -12.53
C VAL A 449 -13.07 -3.81 -13.28
N TRP A 450 -14.11 -3.16 -13.80
CA TRP A 450 -15.17 -3.83 -14.57
C TRP A 450 -14.65 -4.37 -15.90
N TRP A 451 -13.82 -3.60 -16.61
CA TRP A 451 -13.20 -4.01 -17.86
C TRP A 451 -12.34 -5.28 -17.68
N ALA A 452 -11.44 -5.28 -16.69
CA ALA A 452 -10.61 -6.45 -16.39
C ALA A 452 -11.44 -7.67 -15.96
N SER A 453 -12.50 -7.45 -15.17
CA SER A 453 -13.40 -8.54 -14.75
C SER A 453 -14.16 -9.16 -15.92
N LEU A 454 -14.63 -8.33 -16.87
CA LEU A 454 -15.31 -8.77 -18.08
C LEU A 454 -14.37 -9.58 -18.97
N LEU A 455 -13.16 -9.06 -19.24
CA LEU A 455 -12.14 -9.76 -20.03
C LEU A 455 -11.77 -11.11 -19.42
N SER A 456 -11.58 -11.15 -18.10
CA SER A 456 -11.29 -12.39 -17.36
C SER A 456 -12.44 -13.41 -17.50
N MET A 457 -13.69 -12.96 -17.45
CA MET A 457 -14.85 -13.82 -17.64
C MET A 457 -14.95 -14.36 -19.07
N LEU A 458 -14.69 -13.52 -20.08
CA LEU A 458 -14.67 -13.91 -21.49
C LEU A 458 -13.56 -14.93 -21.77
N ALA A 459 -12.34 -14.69 -21.26
CA ALA A 459 -11.22 -15.62 -21.35
C ALA A 459 -11.55 -16.97 -20.70
N ALA A 460 -12.16 -16.96 -19.50
CA ALA A 460 -12.58 -18.18 -18.82
C ALA A 460 -13.72 -18.93 -19.55
N ARG A 461 -14.57 -18.24 -20.32
CA ARG A 461 -15.58 -18.87 -21.18
C ARG A 461 -14.95 -19.46 -22.44
N ALA A 462 -14.01 -18.76 -23.07
CA ALA A 462 -13.27 -19.27 -24.23
C ALA A 462 -12.46 -20.53 -23.87
N ALA A 463 -11.75 -20.52 -22.72
CA ALA A 463 -11.00 -21.68 -22.23
C ALA A 463 -11.89 -22.90 -21.93
N ARG A 464 -13.15 -22.68 -21.51
CA ARG A 464 -14.13 -23.76 -21.29
C ARG A 464 -14.69 -24.34 -22.58
N ARG A 465 -14.82 -23.53 -23.65
CA ARG A 465 -15.25 -24.00 -24.97
C ARG A 465 -14.16 -24.77 -25.75
N GLY A 466 -12.89 -24.57 -25.40
CA GLY A 466 -11.75 -25.25 -26.02
C GLY A 466 -11.32 -26.57 -25.38
N ARG A 467 -12.00 -27.05 -24.32
CA ARG A 467 -11.73 -28.38 -23.76
C ARG A 467 -12.59 -29.44 -24.46
N PRO A 468 -12.01 -30.47 -25.10
CA PRO A 468 -12.80 -31.61 -25.55
C PRO A 468 -13.47 -32.28 -24.36
N GLU A 469 -14.70 -32.74 -24.56
CA GLU A 469 -15.49 -33.46 -23.56
C GLU A 469 -14.70 -34.69 -23.07
N PRO A 470 -14.59 -34.93 -21.74
CA PRO A 470 -13.93 -36.14 -21.27
C PRO A 470 -14.73 -37.35 -21.75
N ALA A 471 -14.06 -38.26 -22.46
CA ALA A 471 -14.68 -39.49 -22.96
C ALA A 471 -15.38 -40.24 -21.82
N PRO A 472 -16.56 -40.84 -22.07
CA PRO A 472 -17.32 -41.54 -21.03
C PRO A 472 -16.46 -42.65 -20.42
N THR A 473 -16.29 -42.60 -19.10
CA THR A 473 -15.59 -43.62 -18.32
C THR A 473 -16.27 -44.98 -18.50
N PRO A 474 -15.54 -46.06 -18.81
CA PRO A 474 -16.14 -47.40 -18.93
C PRO A 474 -16.70 -47.86 -17.58
N PRO A 475 -17.77 -48.69 -17.57
CA PRO A 475 -18.43 -49.11 -16.34
C PRO A 475 -17.49 -49.91 -15.43
N PRO A 476 -17.61 -49.78 -14.10
CA PRO A 476 -16.73 -50.44 -13.15
C PRO A 476 -16.90 -51.97 -13.19
N ALA A 477 -15.78 -52.69 -13.24
CA ALA A 477 -15.74 -54.14 -13.16
C ALA A 477 -16.27 -54.65 -11.80
N PRO A 478 -16.95 -55.81 -11.76
CA PRO A 478 -17.57 -56.33 -10.53
C PRO A 478 -16.51 -56.67 -9.47
N ARG A 479 -16.68 -56.07 -8.28
CA ARG A 479 -15.85 -56.30 -7.09
C ARG A 479 -16.00 -57.75 -6.60
N ARG A 480 -14.91 -58.52 -6.63
CA ARG A 480 -14.80 -59.77 -5.86
C ARG A 480 -14.70 -59.45 -4.37
N ALA A 481 -15.57 -60.06 -3.59
CA ALA A 481 -15.58 -59.98 -2.13
C ALA A 481 -14.32 -60.63 -1.56
N ALA A 482 -13.51 -59.84 -0.83
CA ALA A 482 -12.50 -60.35 0.08
C ALA A 482 -13.01 -60.14 1.50
N VAL A 483 -13.46 -61.24 2.10
CA VAL A 483 -13.67 -61.40 3.52
C VAL A 483 -12.31 -61.34 4.21
N LEU A 484 -12.15 -60.48 5.22
CA LEU A 484 -11.14 -60.71 6.25
C LEU A 484 -11.56 -60.11 7.59
N THR A 485 -11.47 -61.00 8.55
CA THR A 485 -11.94 -61.07 9.93
C THR A 485 -11.10 -60.21 10.87
N CYS A 486 -11.70 -59.83 12.01
CA CYS A 486 -11.05 -59.21 13.16
C CYS A 486 -9.84 -60.01 13.68
N VAL A 487 -8.77 -59.32 14.08
CA VAL A 487 -8.29 -59.19 15.48
C VAL A 487 -7.74 -57.78 15.66
#